data_AF-F4LV55-F1
#
_entry.id   AF-F4LV55-F1
#
_cell.length_a   1.000
_cell.length_b   1.000
_cell.length_c   1.000
_cell.angle_alpha   90.00
_cell.angle_beta   90.00
_cell.angle_gamma   90.00
#
_symmetry.space_group_name_H-M   'P 1'
#
loop_
_entity.id
_entity.type
_entity.pdbx_description
1 polymer ?
#
loop_
_entity_poly.entity_id
_entity_poly.type
_entity_poly.pdbx_seq_one_letter_code
_entity_poly.pdbx_strand_id
1 'polypeptide(L)'
;MKKTATVLAMFLAILILFSPSAKADEVKNFIKLTEPKDNYMTSADKVLISGETVPNSKVIVLINGRKEEKELSVGAAGIFVTQAPISSKENIITVKASFPSGEDETVSRKVYQLESGSELPELGSLIQTLKSFLILK
;
A
#
# COMPACT_ATOMS: atom_id res chain seq x y z
N MET A 1 -46.49 -45.38 1.65
CA MET A 1 -46.06 -44.42 2.70
C MET A 1 -44.82 -44.90 3.47
N LYS A 2 -44.76 -46.15 3.97
CA LYS A 2 -43.56 -46.63 4.71
C LYS A 2 -42.28 -46.69 3.86
N LYS A 3 -42.36 -47.23 2.63
CA LYS A 3 -41.21 -47.36 1.71
C LYS A 3 -40.63 -46.01 1.26
N THR A 4 -41.49 -45.02 1.02
CA THR A 4 -41.07 -43.67 0.62
C THR A 4 -40.37 -42.91 1.74
N ALA A 5 -40.80 -43.12 2.99
CA ALA A 5 -40.14 -42.57 4.16
C ALA A 5 -38.73 -43.17 4.37
N THR A 6 -38.55 -44.48 4.12
CA THR A 6 -37.25 -45.14 4.23
C THR A 6 -36.26 -44.65 3.17
N VAL A 7 -36.71 -44.49 1.92
CA VAL A 7 -35.88 -43.97 0.83
C VAL A 7 -35.45 -42.52 1.10
N LEU A 8 -36.36 -41.69 1.61
CA LEU A 8 -36.06 -40.31 1.96
C LEU A 8 -35.04 -40.22 3.12
N ALA A 9 -35.20 -41.07 4.15
CA ALA A 9 -34.27 -41.13 5.27
C ALA A 9 -32.87 -41.57 4.83
N MET A 10 -32.78 -42.53 3.90
CA MET A 10 -31.50 -43.01 3.37
C MET A 10 -30.81 -41.93 2.52
N PHE A 11 -31.57 -41.18 1.72
CA PHE A 11 -31.04 -40.07 0.94
C PHE A 11 -30.53 -38.93 1.81
N LEU A 12 -31.24 -38.62 2.90
CA LEU A 12 -30.84 -37.60 3.87
C LEU A 12 -29.56 -38.00 4.62
N ALA A 13 -29.42 -39.28 4.98
CA ALA A 13 -28.20 -39.81 5.59
C ALA A 13 -26.98 -39.71 4.65
N ILE A 14 -27.17 -39.98 3.35
CA ILE A 14 -26.12 -39.84 2.34
C ILE A 14 -25.70 -38.37 2.18
N LEU A 15 -26.65 -37.42 2.15
CA LEU A 15 -26.32 -36.00 2.08
C LEU A 15 -25.49 -35.50 3.27
N ILE A 16 -25.78 -35.98 4.48
CA ILE A 16 -25.01 -35.60 5.67
C ILE A 16 -23.60 -36.21 5.63
N LEU A 17 -23.48 -37.50 5.31
CA LEU A 17 -22.21 -38.22 5.29
C LEU A 17 -21.28 -37.80 4.15
N PHE A 18 -21.83 -37.33 3.03
CA PHE A 18 -21.08 -36.87 1.87
C PHE A 18 -21.12 -35.34 1.71
N SER A 19 -21.39 -34.60 2.79
CA SER A 19 -21.22 -33.14 2.78
C SER A 19 -19.76 -32.85 2.46
N PRO A 20 -19.42 -32.22 1.31
CA PRO A 20 -18.06 -31.79 1.08
C PRO A 20 -17.76 -30.68 2.08
N SER A 21 -17.04 -31.01 3.15
CA SER A 21 -16.47 -30.02 4.04
C SER A 21 -15.26 -29.42 3.34
N ALA A 22 -15.51 -28.50 2.41
CA ALA A 22 -14.45 -27.69 1.84
C ALA A 22 -13.97 -26.74 2.94
N LYS A 23 -12.84 -27.07 3.59
CA LYS A 23 -12.09 -26.07 4.33
C LYS A 23 -11.63 -25.04 3.32
N ALA A 24 -12.15 -23.81 3.41
CA ALA A 24 -11.55 -22.69 2.71
C ALA A 24 -10.09 -22.57 3.19
N ASP A 25 -9.14 -22.52 2.27
CA ASP A 25 -7.77 -22.14 2.61
C ASP A 25 -7.83 -20.81 3.36
N GLU A 26 -7.18 -20.74 4.53
CA GLU A 26 -7.04 -19.49 5.25
C GLU A 26 -6.27 -18.53 4.34
N VAL A 27 -6.98 -17.54 3.79
CA VAL A 27 -6.36 -16.43 3.09
C VAL A 27 -5.54 -15.67 4.11
N LYS A 28 -4.23 -15.93 4.12
CA LYS A 28 -3.30 -15.22 4.99
C LYS A 28 -3.42 -13.73 4.71
N ASN A 29 -3.69 -12.96 5.77
CA ASN A 29 -3.67 -11.51 5.70
C ASN A 29 -2.31 -11.00 5.24
N PHE A 30 -2.34 -10.00 4.36
CA PHE A 30 -1.13 -9.37 3.84
C PHE A 30 -1.40 -7.93 3.42
N ILE A 31 -0.38 -7.09 3.51
CA ILE A 31 -0.27 -5.83 2.77
C ILE A 31 1.06 -5.80 2.03
N LYS A 32 1.00 -5.55 0.73
CA LYS A 32 2.17 -5.40 -0.13
C LYS A 32 2.19 -4.01 -0.74
N LEU A 33 3.07 -3.16 -0.25
CA LEU A 33 3.26 -1.82 -0.79
C LEU A 33 4.19 -1.86 -2.02
N THR A 34 3.66 -1.48 -3.17
CA THR A 34 4.36 -1.44 -4.47
C THR A 34 5.10 -0.12 -4.65
N GLU A 35 4.41 0.99 -4.39
CA GLU A 35 4.97 2.35 -4.38
C GLU A 35 4.56 3.10 -3.11
N PRO A 36 5.42 3.98 -2.58
CA PRO A 36 6.80 4.19 -3.02
C PRO A 36 7.72 3.04 -2.61
N LYS A 37 8.85 2.88 -3.33
CA LYS A 37 9.98 2.09 -2.83
C LYS A 37 10.56 2.72 -1.57
N ASP A 38 11.29 1.92 -0.79
CA ASP A 38 11.98 2.48 0.38
C ASP A 38 13.12 3.40 -0.04
N ASN A 39 13.30 4.49 0.70
CA ASN A 39 14.25 5.57 0.40
C ASN A 39 13.99 6.24 -0.96
N TYR A 40 12.74 6.28 -1.41
CA TYR A 40 12.35 6.96 -2.66
C TYR A 40 12.68 8.46 -2.57
N MET A 41 13.22 9.03 -3.64
CA MET A 41 13.59 10.44 -3.73
C MET A 41 12.72 11.12 -4.80
N THR A 42 12.15 12.28 -4.48
CA THR A 42 11.28 13.02 -5.41
C THR A 42 11.40 14.52 -5.19
N SER A 43 11.24 15.32 -6.25
CA SER A 43 11.07 16.78 -6.14
C SER A 43 9.61 17.20 -6.03
N ALA A 44 8.67 16.26 -6.18
CA ALA A 44 7.24 16.53 -6.07
C ALA A 44 6.81 16.77 -4.61
N ASP A 45 5.70 17.49 -4.45
CA ASP A 45 5.01 17.73 -3.18
C ASP A 45 4.01 16.63 -2.82
N LYS A 46 3.86 15.62 -3.68
CA LYS A 46 2.98 14.47 -3.49
C LYS A 46 3.68 13.19 -3.89
N VAL A 47 3.30 12.10 -3.23
CA VAL A 47 3.82 10.76 -3.48
C VAL A 47 2.68 9.82 -3.84
N LEU A 48 2.87 9.03 -4.89
CA LEU A 48 1.99 7.93 -5.24
C LEU A 48 2.18 6.80 -4.23
N ILE A 49 1.08 6.36 -3.64
CA ILE A 49 1.03 5.23 -2.72
C ILE A 49 0.14 4.18 -3.35
N SER A 50 0.72 3.04 -3.67
CA SER A 50 -0.02 1.95 -4.32
C SER A 50 0.44 0.60 -3.83
N GLY A 51 -0.48 -0.36 -3.82
CA GLY A 51 -0.18 -1.69 -3.36
C GLY A 51 -1.37 -2.63 -3.48
N GLU A 52 -1.17 -3.81 -2.92
CA GLU A 52 -2.12 -4.91 -2.92
C GLU A 52 -2.35 -5.39 -1.48
N THR A 53 -3.57 -5.83 -1.19
CA THR A 53 -3.96 -6.42 0.09
C THR A 53 -5.22 -7.28 -0.09
N VAL A 54 -5.71 -7.88 0.99
CA VAL A 54 -6.92 -8.71 0.96
C VAL A 54 -8.14 -7.86 0.54
N PRO A 55 -9.04 -8.36 -0.32
CA PRO A 55 -10.28 -7.66 -0.67
C PRO A 55 -11.12 -7.26 0.55
N ASN A 56 -11.87 -6.16 0.42
CA ASN A 56 -12.71 -5.57 1.48
C ASN A 56 -11.94 -5.07 2.71
N SER A 57 -10.62 -4.98 2.63
CA SER A 57 -9.80 -4.32 3.66
C SER A 57 -9.97 -2.81 3.62
N LYS A 58 -9.64 -2.15 4.74
CA LYS A 58 -9.55 -0.70 4.85
C LYS A 58 -8.10 -0.28 4.95
N VAL A 59 -7.66 0.67 4.14
CA VAL A 59 -6.29 1.18 4.14
C VAL A 59 -6.29 2.63 4.61
N ILE A 60 -5.41 2.92 5.56
CA ILE A 60 -5.13 4.26 6.06
C ILE A 60 -3.67 4.58 5.77
N VAL A 61 -3.42 5.78 5.27
CA VAL A 61 -2.06 6.33 5.09
C VAL A 61 -1.78 7.32 6.21
N LEU A 62 -0.58 7.23 6.79
CA LEU A 62 -0.05 8.21 7.72
C LEU A 62 1.25 8.79 7.16
N ILE A 63 1.34 10.11 7.11
CA ILE A 63 2.54 10.84 6.73
C ILE A 63 3.12 11.47 8.00
N ASN A 64 4.35 11.08 8.35
CA ASN A 64 5.02 11.55 9.57
C ASN A 64 4.17 11.36 10.84
N GLY A 65 3.45 10.23 10.90
CA GLY A 65 2.56 9.87 12.01
C GLY A 65 1.18 10.56 12.01
N ARG A 66 0.90 11.45 11.05
CA ARG A 66 -0.41 12.10 10.90
C ARG A 66 -1.26 11.34 9.90
N LYS A 67 -2.49 10.97 10.29
CA LYS A 67 -3.45 10.29 9.43
C LYS A 67 -3.90 11.23 8.30
N GLU A 68 -3.81 10.74 7.06
CA GLU A 68 -4.44 11.38 5.91
C GLU A 68 -5.97 11.36 6.08
N GLU A 69 -6.64 12.40 5.60
CA GLU A 69 -8.07 12.62 5.87
C GLU A 69 -8.97 11.48 5.36
N LYS A 70 -8.52 10.72 4.35
CA LYS A 70 -9.33 9.72 3.66
C LYS A 70 -8.86 8.29 3.91
N GLU A 71 -9.78 7.47 4.41
CA GLU A 71 -9.66 6.01 4.43
C GLU A 71 -10.02 5.43 3.05
N LEU A 72 -9.25 4.45 2.60
CA LEU A 72 -9.43 3.78 1.31
C LEU A 72 -10.07 2.41 1.54
N SER A 73 -11.22 2.16 0.90
CA SER A 73 -11.80 0.82 0.85
C SER A 73 -11.21 0.04 -0.32
N VAL A 74 -10.71 -1.16 -0.07
CA VAL A 74 -10.10 -2.02 -1.09
C VAL A 74 -11.17 -2.89 -1.75
N GLY A 75 -11.29 -2.75 -3.08
CA GLY A 75 -12.27 -3.51 -3.86
C GLY A 75 -11.90 -4.98 -4.05
N ALA A 76 -12.72 -5.68 -4.84
CA ALA A 76 -12.56 -7.12 -5.11
C ALA A 76 -11.21 -7.50 -5.75
N ALA A 77 -10.57 -6.56 -6.46
CA ALA A 77 -9.26 -6.77 -7.07
C ALA A 77 -8.10 -6.77 -6.07
N GLY A 78 -8.32 -6.36 -4.82
CA GLY A 78 -7.27 -6.30 -3.80
C GLY A 78 -6.27 -5.15 -4.00
N ILE A 79 -6.52 -4.20 -4.91
CA ILE A 79 -5.60 -3.10 -5.24
C ILE A 79 -6.05 -1.81 -4.57
N PHE A 80 -5.10 -1.05 -4.04
CA PHE A 80 -5.31 0.33 -3.60
C PHE A 80 -4.30 1.28 -4.25
N VAL A 81 -4.78 2.49 -4.56
CA VAL A 81 -3.97 3.57 -5.11
C VAL A 81 -4.44 4.88 -4.52
N THR A 82 -3.53 5.70 -4.03
CA THR A 82 -3.79 7.07 -3.57
C THR A 82 -2.56 7.95 -3.78
N GLN A 83 -2.73 9.25 -3.58
CA GLN A 83 -1.64 10.19 -3.46
C GLN A 83 -1.72 10.86 -2.09
N ALA A 84 -0.58 11.08 -1.46
CA ALA A 84 -0.49 11.82 -0.21
C ALA A 84 0.50 12.98 -0.35
N PRO A 85 0.20 14.16 0.21
CA PRO A 85 1.12 15.28 0.25
C PRO A 85 2.33 14.96 1.15
N ILE A 86 3.50 15.44 0.74
CA ILE A 86 4.72 15.46 1.54
C ILE A 86 5.25 16.89 1.61
N SER A 87 5.77 17.26 2.77
CA SER A 87 6.18 18.65 3.03
C SER A 87 7.53 18.79 3.74
N SER A 88 8.15 17.67 4.09
CA SER A 88 9.43 17.63 4.79
C SER A 88 10.52 17.09 3.87
N LYS A 89 11.79 17.43 4.15
CA LYS A 89 12.93 16.85 3.43
C LYS A 89 13.00 15.33 3.58
N GLU A 90 12.66 14.82 4.76
CA GLU A 90 12.47 13.39 5.03
C GLU A 90 11.03 13.18 5.51
N ASN A 91 10.36 12.18 4.93
CA ASN A 91 9.02 11.78 5.29
C ASN A 91 8.98 10.28 5.54
N ILE A 92 8.23 9.87 6.56
CA ILE A 92 7.92 8.47 6.82
C ILE A 92 6.47 8.26 6.40
N ILE A 93 6.28 7.46 5.36
CA ILE A 93 4.96 7.04 4.88
C ILE A 93 4.66 5.69 5.52
N THR A 94 3.61 5.64 6.31
CA THR A 94 3.14 4.43 6.98
C THR A 94 1.76 4.07 6.44
N VAL A 95 1.63 2.87 5.88
CA VAL A 95 0.37 2.35 5.34
C VAL A 95 -0.11 1.25 6.24
N LYS A 96 -1.29 1.44 6.83
CA LYS A 96 -1.95 0.46 7.70
C LYS A 96 -3.13 -0.15 6.95
N ALA A 97 -3.18 -1.47 6.85
CA ALA A 97 -4.34 -2.22 6.42
C ALA A 97 -5.08 -2.79 7.63
N SER A 98 -6.39 -2.66 7.64
CA SER A 98 -7.32 -3.33 8.56
C SER A 98 -8.12 -4.35 7.78
N PHE A 99 -7.98 -5.62 8.15
CA PHE A 99 -8.52 -6.75 7.41
C PHE A 99 -9.95 -7.10 7.86
N PRO A 100 -10.76 -7.74 7.01
CA PRO A 100 -12.09 -8.23 7.39
C PRO A 100 -12.09 -9.20 8.58
N SER A 101 -10.97 -9.88 8.85
CA SER A 101 -10.81 -10.75 10.02
C SER A 101 -10.64 -9.98 11.34
N GLY A 102 -10.42 -8.67 11.29
CA GLY A 102 -10.18 -7.81 12.45
C GLY A 102 -8.70 -7.60 12.81
N GLU A 103 -7.78 -8.29 12.14
CA GLU A 103 -6.35 -8.04 12.27
C GLU A 103 -5.92 -6.78 11.51
N ASP A 104 -4.79 -6.21 11.91
CA ASP A 104 -4.15 -5.09 11.26
C ASP A 104 -2.71 -5.43 10.87
N GLU A 105 -2.23 -4.89 9.76
CA GLU A 105 -0.81 -4.94 9.38
C GLU A 105 -0.35 -3.58 8.87
N THR A 106 0.94 -3.27 9.05
CA THR A 106 1.50 -1.96 8.73
C THR A 106 2.81 -2.10 7.97
N VAL A 107 3.00 -1.26 6.96
CA VAL A 107 4.25 -1.14 6.19
C VAL A 107 4.67 0.31 6.16
N SER A 108 5.95 0.57 6.45
CA SER A 108 6.52 1.92 6.41
C SER A 108 7.61 2.05 5.35
N ARG A 109 7.70 3.23 4.72
CA ARG A 109 8.71 3.60 3.74
C ARG A 109 9.24 4.99 4.04
N LYS A 110 10.54 5.18 3.87
CA LYS A 110 11.14 6.51 3.87
C LYS A 110 11.07 7.14 2.49
N VAL A 111 10.69 8.42 2.44
CA VAL A 111 10.64 9.22 1.21
C VAL A 111 11.33 10.56 1.44
N TYR A 112 12.23 10.93 0.54
CA TYR A 112 12.98 12.17 0.61
C TYR A 112 12.47 13.17 -0.42
N GLN A 113 12.10 14.35 0.06
CA GLN A 113 11.75 15.48 -0.80
C GLN A 113 13.01 16.28 -1.12
N LEU A 114 13.39 16.29 -2.39
CA LEU A 114 14.43 17.15 -2.91
C LEU A 114 13.87 18.57 -3.02
N GLU A 115 14.63 19.55 -2.54
CA GLU A 115 14.28 20.94 -2.81
C GLU A 115 14.32 21.17 -4.33
N SER A 116 13.19 21.59 -4.89
CA SER A 116 13.11 22.01 -6.29
C SER A 116 13.96 23.27 -6.45
N GLY A 117 15.20 23.09 -6.91
CA GLY A 117 16.08 24.20 -7.26
C GLY A 117 16.65 24.95 -6.06
N SER A 118 17.39 24.27 -5.19
CA SER A 118 18.64 24.91 -4.77
C SER A 118 19.54 24.88 -6.01
N GLU A 119 19.61 25.98 -6.76
CA GLU A 119 20.80 26.24 -7.56
C GLU A 119 21.97 25.96 -6.64
N LEU A 120 22.69 24.85 -6.86
CA LEU A 120 23.86 24.51 -6.06
C LEU A 120 24.77 25.74 -6.14
N PRO A 121 24.90 26.55 -5.08
CA PRO A 121 25.57 27.85 -5.19
C PRO A 121 27.03 27.65 -5.61
N GLU A 122 27.57 26.48 -5.26
CA GLU A 122 28.90 26.01 -5.64
C GLU A 122 29.07 25.87 -7.15
N LEU A 123 28.04 25.43 -7.90
CA LEU A 123 28.13 25.34 -9.36
C LEU A 123 28.19 26.73 -10.00
N GLY A 124 27.45 27.70 -9.46
CA GLY A 124 27.53 29.10 -9.88
C GLY A 124 28.93 29.69 -9.66
N SER A 125 29.50 29.44 -8.48
CA SER A 125 30.86 29.87 -8.13
C SER A 125 31.93 29.20 -8.99
N LEU A 126 31.81 27.89 -9.24
CA LEU A 126 32.73 27.13 -10.10
C LEU A 126 32.66 27.60 -11.56
N ILE A 127 31.46 27.83 -12.10
CA ILE A 127 31.29 28.36 -13.46
C ILE A 127 31.88 29.77 -13.58
N GLN A 128 31.69 30.62 -12.56
CA GLN A 128 32.24 31.97 -12.57
C GLN A 128 33.77 31.96 -12.47
N THR A 129 34.33 31.07 -11.66
CA THR A 129 35.78 30.86 -11.55
C THR A 129 36.36 30.35 -12.87
N LEU A 130 35.72 29.37 -13.52
CA LEU A 130 36.16 28.88 -14.83
C LEU A 130 36.10 29.96 -15.91
N LYS A 131 35.05 30.79 -15.91
CA LYS A 131 34.94 31.93 -16.83
C LYS A 131 36.05 32.95 -16.62
N SER A 132 36.40 33.30 -15.38
CA SER A 132 37.50 34.25 -15.13
C SER A 132 38.85 33.70 -15.61
N PHE A 133 39.11 32.40 -15.43
CA PHE A 133 40.31 31.75 -15.98
C PHE A 133 40.36 31.71 -17.51
N LEU A 134 39.21 31.53 -18.17
CA LEU A 134 39.12 31.47 -19.64
C LEU A 134 39.22 32.84 -20.31
N ILE A 135 38.83 33.92 -19.62
CA ILE A 135 38.87 35.30 -20.15
C ILE A 135 40.26 35.94 -19.96
N LEU A 136 41.08 35.44 -19.02
CA LEU A 136 42.45 35.93 -18.77
C LEU A 136 43.52 35.37 -19.75
N LYS A 137 43.12 34.81 -20.90
CA LYS A 137 44.05 34.29 -21.92
C LYS A 137 44.04 35.12 -23.19
#